data_AF-G5JD19-F1
#
_entry.id   AF-G5JD19-F1
#
_cell.length_a   1.000
_cell.length_b   1.000
_cell.length_c   1.000
_cell.angle_alpha   90.00
_cell.angle_beta   90.00
_cell.angle_gamma   90.00
#
_symmetry.space_group_name_H-M   'P 1'
#
loop_
_entity.id
_entity.type
_entity.pdbx_description
1 polymer ?
#
loop_
_entity_poly.entity_id
_entity_poly.type
_entity_poly.pdbx_seq_one_letter_code
_entity_poly.pdbx_strand_id
1 'polypeptide(L)'
;MIKYATALRLGTAETEAILKRFTRSNLSHPTYRALAELGKVIKTIFLCKYLQDESLRREINESLNVVENWNNANGFIFFGKGKEISTNCLEDQEVAVLSLHLLQSCLVYVNTLMIQSVLSEPEWMNKMKPDDLRALTPLIWSHVNPYGTFRLNLDERLPIQTAA
;
A
#
# COMPACT_ATOMS: atom_id res chain seq x y z
N MET A 1 33.79 11.16 8.12
CA MET A 1 32.98 10.00 7.70
C MET A 1 32.89 8.94 8.82
N ILE A 2 34.02 8.45 9.34
CA ILE A 2 34.08 7.41 10.39
C ILE A 2 33.20 7.73 11.61
N LYS A 3 33.28 8.95 12.17
CA LYS A 3 32.45 9.37 13.31
C LYS A 3 30.94 9.19 13.06
N TYR A 4 30.46 9.51 11.86
CA TYR A 4 29.04 9.42 11.51
C TYR A 4 28.63 7.98 11.17
N ALA A 5 29.49 7.22 10.51
CA ALA A 5 29.28 5.79 10.27
C ALA A 5 29.20 5.01 11.58
N THR A 6 30.05 5.34 12.56
CA THR A 6 29.99 4.75 13.91
C THR A 6 28.73 5.17 14.65
N ALA A 7 28.29 6.43 14.52
CA ALA A 7 27.05 6.90 15.15
C ALA A 7 25.81 6.18 14.58
N LEU A 8 25.75 5.98 13.26
CA LEU A 8 24.71 5.16 12.61
C LEU A 8 24.76 3.71 13.08
N ARG A 9 25.96 3.11 13.11
CA ARG A 9 26.14 1.71 13.54
C ARG A 9 25.74 1.48 14.99
N LEU A 10 26.03 2.45 15.87
CA LEU A 10 25.71 2.38 17.29
C LEU A 10 24.32 2.94 17.63
N GLY A 11 23.57 3.44 16.64
CA GLY A 11 22.24 4.03 16.86
C GLY A 11 22.24 5.31 17.69
N THR A 12 23.38 5.98 17.87
CA THR A 12 23.50 7.18 18.71
C THR A 12 23.05 8.46 18.02
N ALA A 13 22.72 8.38 16.72
CA ALA A 13 22.13 9.47 15.96
C ALA A 13 21.26 8.92 14.83
N GLU A 14 20.12 9.58 14.58
CA GLU A 14 19.24 9.24 13.47
C GLU A 14 19.85 9.64 12.11
N THR A 15 19.60 8.80 11.10
CA THR A 15 20.07 9.02 9.73
C THR A 15 19.60 10.37 9.17
N GLU A 16 18.36 10.75 9.44
CA GLU A 16 17.80 12.03 9.01
C GLU A 16 18.55 13.22 9.62
N ALA A 17 18.85 13.17 10.92
CA ALA A 17 19.58 14.23 11.62
C ALA A 17 21.01 14.42 11.04
N ILE A 18 21.67 13.32 10.71
CA ILE A 18 23.00 13.34 10.08
C ILE A 18 22.93 13.93 8.67
N LEU A 19 21.96 13.52 7.85
CA LEU A 19 21.79 14.02 6.49
C LEU A 19 21.41 15.51 6.48
N LYS A 20 20.45 15.94 7.32
CA LYS A 20 20.06 17.35 7.48
C LYS A 20 21.25 18.24 7.83
N ARG A 21 22.19 17.75 8.63
CA ARG A 21 23.40 18.49 8.98
C ARG A 21 24.29 18.79 7.77
N PHE A 22 24.38 17.87 6.81
CA PHE A 22 25.20 18.07 5.61
C PHE A 22 24.48 18.86 4.51
N THR A 23 23.16 18.95 4.55
CA THR A 23 22.38 19.73 3.59
C THR A 23 22.12 21.18 4.04
N ARG A 24 22.30 21.50 5.34
CA ARG A 24 22.11 22.85 5.91
C ARG A 24 23.06 23.93 5.36
N SER A 25 24.28 23.59 4.95
CA SER A 25 25.31 24.56 4.56
C SER A 25 25.80 24.39 3.11
N ASN A 26 24.85 24.24 2.17
CA ASN A 26 25.05 23.84 0.77
C ASN A 26 25.43 22.36 0.55
N LEU A 27 24.81 21.78 -0.48
CA LEU A 27 24.99 20.40 -1.01
C LEU A 27 26.44 20.01 -1.40
N SER A 28 27.43 20.88 -1.15
CA SER A 28 28.83 20.65 -1.52
C SER A 28 29.62 19.81 -0.52
N HIS A 29 29.05 19.47 0.65
CA HIS A 29 29.79 18.76 1.68
C HIS A 29 30.33 17.41 1.16
N PRO A 30 31.66 17.17 1.16
CA PRO A 30 32.26 15.99 0.53
C PRO A 30 31.70 14.66 1.05
N THR A 31 31.40 14.56 2.34
CA THR A 31 30.76 13.36 2.94
C THR A 31 29.37 13.09 2.37
N TYR A 32 28.55 14.11 2.14
CA TYR A 32 27.21 13.92 1.57
C TYR A 32 27.31 13.45 0.12
N ARG A 33 28.22 14.04 -0.67
CA ARG A 33 28.50 13.60 -2.03
C ARG A 33 28.96 12.14 -2.06
N ALA A 34 29.87 11.75 -1.17
CA ALA A 34 30.32 10.36 -1.07
C ALA A 34 29.17 9.38 -0.74
N LEU A 35 28.27 9.75 0.19
CA LEU A 35 27.09 8.94 0.51
C LEU A 35 26.10 8.87 -0.66
N ALA A 36 25.91 9.97 -1.39
CA ALA A 36 25.05 10.00 -2.57
C ALA A 36 25.60 9.09 -3.70
N GLU A 37 26.91 9.16 -3.98
CA GLU A 37 27.56 8.26 -4.94
C GLU A 37 27.48 6.79 -4.50
N LEU A 38 27.70 6.50 -3.20
CA LEU A 38 27.51 5.16 -2.66
C LEU A 38 26.06 4.66 -2.88
N GLY A 39 25.06 5.50 -2.64
CA GLY A 39 23.66 5.19 -2.92
C GLY A 39 23.39 4.86 -4.39
N LYS A 40 24.01 5.60 -5.33
CA LYS A 40 23.93 5.31 -6.76
C LYS A 40 24.56 3.95 -7.11
N VAL A 41 25.71 3.62 -6.52
CA VAL A 41 26.36 2.31 -6.71
C VAL A 41 25.46 1.19 -6.21
N ILE A 42 24.89 1.30 -5.01
CA ILE A 42 23.96 0.30 -4.46
C ILE A 42 22.73 0.15 -5.37
N LYS A 43 22.13 1.26 -5.82
CA LYS A 43 21.00 1.25 -6.75
C LYS A 43 21.37 0.55 -8.07
N THR A 44 22.57 0.79 -8.59
CA THR A 44 23.05 0.15 -9.82
C THR A 44 23.22 -1.35 -9.64
N ILE A 45 23.84 -1.79 -8.54
CA ILE A 45 23.97 -3.22 -8.21
C ILE A 45 22.60 -3.88 -8.11
N PHE A 46 21.65 -3.24 -7.43
CA PHE A 46 20.28 -3.73 -7.34
C PHE A 46 19.63 -3.82 -8.72
N LEU A 47 19.76 -2.79 -9.57
CA LEU A 47 19.17 -2.78 -10.90
C LEU A 47 19.77 -3.88 -11.79
N CYS A 48 21.08 -4.10 -11.74
CA CYS A 48 21.72 -5.21 -12.46
C CYS A 48 21.15 -6.56 -12.02
N LYS A 49 20.99 -6.78 -10.70
CA LYS A 49 20.34 -8.00 -10.18
C LYS A 49 18.90 -8.12 -10.64
N TYR A 50 18.12 -7.05 -10.55
CA TYR A 50 16.74 -6.98 -11.01
C TYR A 50 16.62 -7.31 -12.50
N LEU A 51 17.54 -6.83 -13.35
CA LEU A 51 17.53 -7.12 -14.79
C LEU A 51 18.00 -8.55 -15.12
N GLN A 52 18.86 -9.14 -14.29
CA GLN A 52 19.37 -10.49 -14.52
C GLN A 52 18.41 -11.59 -14.03
N ASP A 53 17.74 -11.39 -12.89
CA ASP A 53 16.95 -12.41 -12.22
C ASP A 53 15.44 -12.22 -12.44
N GLU A 54 14.81 -13.14 -13.16
CA GLU A 54 13.36 -13.10 -13.38
C GLU A 54 12.55 -13.37 -12.11
N SER A 55 13.04 -14.23 -11.22
CA SER A 55 12.32 -14.57 -9.98
C SER A 55 12.18 -13.35 -9.08
N LEU A 56 13.27 -12.58 -8.92
CA LEU A 56 13.28 -11.31 -8.21
C LEU A 56 12.32 -10.29 -8.83
N ARG A 57 12.22 -10.21 -10.17
CA ARG A 57 11.27 -9.31 -10.83
C ARG A 57 9.83 -9.71 -10.55
N ARG A 58 9.52 -11.00 -10.60
CA ARG A 58 8.17 -11.51 -10.31
C ARG A 58 7.76 -11.21 -8.88
N GLU A 59 8.61 -11.48 -7.90
CA GLU A 59 8.37 -11.18 -6.49
C GLU A 59 8.09 -9.67 -6.26
N ILE A 60 8.90 -8.81 -6.88
CA ILE A 60 8.71 -7.35 -6.78
C ILE A 60 7.39 -6.93 -7.43
N ASN A 61 7.07 -7.43 -8.63
CA ASN A 61 5.84 -7.09 -9.32
C ASN A 61 4.60 -7.62 -8.60
N GLU A 62 4.65 -8.81 -8.01
CA GLU A 62 3.57 -9.35 -7.18
C GLU A 62 3.29 -8.43 -5.97
N SER A 63 4.35 -7.99 -5.29
CA SER A 63 4.26 -7.07 -4.16
C SER A 63 3.71 -5.69 -4.58
N LEU A 64 4.21 -5.16 -5.70
CA LEU A 64 3.73 -3.88 -6.26
C LEU A 64 2.27 -3.96 -6.67
N ASN A 65 1.85 -5.03 -7.34
CA ASN A 65 0.46 -5.21 -7.75
C ASN A 65 -0.49 -5.14 -6.56
N VAL A 66 -0.15 -5.72 -5.41
CA VAL A 66 -0.99 -5.63 -4.20
C VAL A 66 -1.12 -4.19 -3.72
N VAL A 67 -0.01 -3.46 -3.60
CA VAL A 67 0.02 -2.09 -3.09
C VAL A 67 -0.63 -1.11 -4.08
N GLU A 68 -0.40 -1.28 -5.38
CA GLU A 68 -1.01 -0.45 -6.42
C GLU A 68 -2.50 -0.69 -6.53
N ASN A 69 -2.95 -1.94 -6.46
CA ASN A 69 -4.36 -2.27 -6.44
C ASN A 69 -5.05 -1.66 -5.20
N TRP A 70 -4.38 -1.73 -4.04
CA TRP A 70 -4.83 -1.08 -2.82
C TRP A 70 -4.92 0.45 -2.95
N ASN A 71 -3.89 1.10 -3.51
CA ASN A 71 -3.88 2.53 -3.76
C ASN A 71 -4.99 2.97 -4.75
N ASN A 72 -5.23 2.17 -5.79
CA ASN A 72 -6.29 2.44 -6.75
C ASN A 72 -7.68 2.33 -6.10
N ALA A 73 -7.91 1.32 -5.25
CA ALA A 73 -9.13 1.20 -4.44
C ALA A 73 -9.32 2.42 -3.53
N ASN A 74 -8.27 2.87 -2.86
CA ASN A 74 -8.31 4.05 -2.00
C ASN A 74 -8.62 5.32 -2.80
N GLY A 75 -8.02 5.48 -3.98
CA GLY A 75 -8.35 6.59 -4.87
C GLY A 75 -9.79 6.54 -5.39
N PHE A 76 -10.41 5.36 -5.45
CA PHE A 76 -11.82 5.21 -5.80
C PHE A 76 -12.74 5.58 -4.63
N ILE A 77 -12.44 5.12 -3.41
CA ILE A 77 -13.20 5.46 -2.20
C ILE A 77 -13.07 6.95 -1.87
N PHE A 78 -11.85 7.48 -1.97
CA PHE A 78 -11.51 8.88 -1.69
C PHE A 78 -11.68 9.75 -2.94
N PHE A 79 -12.82 9.69 -3.61
CA PHE A 79 -13.05 10.39 -4.89
C PHE A 79 -13.18 11.93 -4.77
N GLY A 80 -13.42 12.44 -3.56
CA GLY A 80 -13.57 13.88 -3.30
C GLY A 80 -12.25 14.66 -3.40
N LYS A 81 -12.33 15.96 -3.73
CA LYS A 81 -11.20 16.92 -3.76
C LYS A 81 -9.94 16.41 -4.48
N GLY A 82 -10.10 15.72 -5.60
CA GLY A 82 -8.97 15.24 -6.41
C GLY A 82 -8.21 14.06 -5.81
N LYS A 83 -8.79 13.34 -4.84
CA LYS A 83 -8.18 12.20 -4.14
C LYS A 83 -7.00 12.57 -3.24
N GLU A 84 -6.89 13.84 -2.87
CA GLU A 84 -5.81 14.35 -2.05
C GLU A 84 -6.33 14.97 -0.75
N ILE A 85 -5.55 14.83 0.31
CA ILE A 85 -5.85 15.46 1.58
C ILE A 85 -5.51 16.96 1.46
N SER A 86 -6.53 17.79 1.25
CA SER A 86 -6.34 19.22 0.93
C SER A 86 -6.24 20.14 2.15
N THR A 87 -6.07 19.59 3.36
CA THR A 87 -5.99 20.37 4.62
C THR A 87 -4.57 20.34 5.19
N ASN A 88 -4.15 21.43 5.82
CA ASN A 88 -2.86 21.54 6.53
C ASN A 88 -3.00 21.28 8.04
N CYS A 89 -4.21 21.00 8.53
CA CYS A 89 -4.44 20.65 9.93
C CYS A 89 -4.19 19.15 10.14
N LEU A 90 -3.22 18.79 10.97
CA LEU A 90 -2.83 17.39 11.21
C LEU A 90 -4.01 16.53 11.70
N GLU A 91 -4.87 17.08 12.57
CA GLU A 91 -6.04 16.36 13.10
C GLU A 91 -7.02 16.00 11.98
N ASP A 92 -7.31 16.94 11.06
CA ASP A 92 -8.18 16.67 9.92
C ASP A 92 -7.57 15.66 8.95
N GLN A 93 -6.23 15.70 8.75
CA GLN A 93 -5.52 14.72 7.93
C GLN A 93 -5.63 13.32 8.54
N GLU A 94 -5.46 13.21 9.86
CA GLU A 94 -5.59 11.95 10.60
C GLU A 94 -6.99 11.38 10.47
N VAL A 95 -8.03 12.19 10.71
CA VAL A 95 -9.44 11.78 10.57
C VAL A 95 -9.73 11.29 9.14
N ALA A 96 -9.22 11.99 8.12
CA ALA A 96 -9.40 11.59 6.72
C ALA A 96 -8.75 10.23 6.43
N VAL A 97 -7.51 10.01 6.88
CA VAL A 97 -6.78 8.74 6.69
C VAL A 97 -7.47 7.58 7.43
N LEU A 98 -7.86 7.79 8.69
CA LEU A 98 -8.54 6.77 9.48
C LEU A 98 -9.91 6.40 8.89
N SER A 99 -10.68 7.40 8.44
CA SER A 99 -11.98 7.17 7.80
C SER A 99 -11.84 6.40 6.48
N LEU A 100 -10.83 6.75 5.68
CA LEU A 100 -10.51 6.03 4.45
C LEU A 100 -10.14 4.56 4.75
N HIS A 101 -9.32 4.34 5.76
CA HIS A 101 -8.92 2.98 6.16
C HIS A 101 -10.12 2.14 6.67
N LEU A 102 -11.04 2.76 7.41
CA LEU A 102 -12.28 2.11 7.84
C LEU A 102 -13.12 1.67 6.64
N LEU A 103 -13.39 2.59 5.70
CA LEU A 103 -14.19 2.28 4.50
C LEU A 103 -13.53 1.19 3.64
N GLN A 104 -12.21 1.25 3.50
CA GLN A 104 -11.44 0.24 2.78
C GLN A 104 -11.53 -1.13 3.47
N SER A 105 -11.48 -1.18 4.79
CA SER A 105 -11.68 -2.43 5.56
C SER A 105 -13.10 -2.98 5.38
N CYS A 106 -14.12 -2.11 5.38
CA CYS A 106 -15.50 -2.50 5.11
C CYS A 106 -15.67 -3.08 3.70
N LEU A 107 -15.06 -2.46 2.67
CA LEU A 107 -15.10 -2.96 1.29
C LEU A 107 -14.45 -4.35 1.19
N VAL A 108 -13.26 -4.52 1.76
CA VAL A 108 -12.56 -5.83 1.79
C VAL A 108 -13.41 -6.88 2.49
N TYR A 109 -14.06 -6.53 3.59
CA TYR A 109 -14.91 -7.45 4.34
C TYR A 109 -16.12 -7.91 3.52
N VAL A 110 -16.87 -6.97 2.92
CA VAL A 110 -18.02 -7.30 2.07
C VAL A 110 -17.61 -8.15 0.88
N ASN A 111 -16.51 -7.81 0.21
CA ASN A 111 -15.99 -8.58 -0.91
C ASN A 111 -15.60 -9.99 -0.51
N THR A 112 -14.99 -10.15 0.68
CA THR A 112 -14.64 -11.46 1.22
C THR A 112 -15.90 -12.31 1.43
N LEU A 113 -16.95 -11.74 2.02
CA LEU A 113 -18.24 -12.44 2.21
C LEU A 113 -18.88 -12.82 0.87
N MET A 114 -18.86 -11.93 -0.13
CA MET A 114 -19.38 -12.22 -1.46
C MET A 114 -18.62 -13.36 -2.14
N ILE A 115 -17.29 -13.33 -2.08
CA ILE A 115 -16.43 -14.38 -2.63
C ILE A 115 -16.68 -15.71 -1.92
N GLN A 116 -16.77 -15.71 -0.59
CA GLN A 116 -17.09 -16.91 0.20
C GLN A 116 -18.46 -17.48 -0.18
N SER A 117 -19.47 -16.62 -0.33
CA SER A 117 -20.81 -17.06 -0.76
C SER A 117 -20.77 -17.73 -2.12
N VAL A 118 -20.09 -17.14 -3.12
CA VAL A 118 -19.97 -17.75 -4.46
C VAL A 118 -19.18 -19.06 -4.41
N LEU A 119 -18.08 -19.12 -3.68
CA LEU A 119 -17.23 -20.31 -3.58
C LEU A 119 -17.83 -21.40 -2.68
N SER A 120 -18.88 -21.11 -1.92
CA SER A 120 -19.63 -22.12 -1.16
C SER A 120 -20.40 -23.08 -2.07
N GLU A 121 -20.72 -22.65 -3.30
CA GLU A 121 -21.37 -23.47 -4.30
C GLU A 121 -20.34 -24.41 -4.97
N PRO A 122 -20.54 -25.75 -4.94
CA PRO A 122 -19.59 -26.70 -5.50
C PRO A 122 -19.32 -26.50 -7.00
N GLU A 123 -20.29 -25.98 -7.75
CA GLU A 123 -20.12 -25.70 -9.17
C GLU A 123 -19.00 -24.69 -9.43
N TRP A 124 -18.92 -23.62 -8.64
CA TRP A 124 -17.89 -22.59 -8.79
C TRP A 124 -16.55 -23.07 -8.24
N MET A 125 -16.55 -23.71 -7.07
CA MET A 125 -15.31 -24.22 -6.47
C MET A 125 -14.64 -25.28 -7.37
N ASN A 126 -15.42 -26.16 -7.99
CA ASN A 126 -14.88 -27.21 -8.88
C ASN A 126 -14.32 -26.66 -10.20
N LYS A 127 -14.70 -25.44 -10.61
CA LYS A 127 -14.14 -24.77 -11.80
C LYS A 127 -12.81 -24.09 -11.53
N MET A 128 -12.48 -23.80 -10.26
CA MET A 128 -11.25 -23.09 -9.88
C MET A 128 -10.01 -23.95 -10.07
N LYS A 129 -8.97 -23.36 -10.69
CA LYS A 129 -7.62 -23.94 -10.75
C LYS A 129 -6.76 -23.41 -9.60
N PRO A 130 -5.63 -24.07 -9.28
CA PRO A 130 -4.70 -23.56 -8.28
C PRO A 130 -4.23 -22.12 -8.55
N ASP A 131 -4.05 -21.77 -9.82
CA ASP A 131 -3.65 -20.42 -10.22
C ASP A 131 -4.75 -19.38 -9.94
N ASP A 132 -6.03 -19.75 -10.09
CA ASP A 132 -7.18 -18.87 -9.84
C ASP A 132 -7.32 -18.60 -8.33
N LEU A 133 -7.14 -19.64 -7.50
CA LEU A 133 -7.14 -19.51 -6.04
C LEU A 133 -6.01 -18.62 -5.55
N ARG A 134 -4.83 -18.72 -6.16
CA ARG A 134 -3.67 -17.84 -5.85
C ARG A 134 -3.93 -16.40 -6.27
N ALA A 135 -4.66 -16.18 -7.36
CA ALA A 135 -4.97 -14.84 -7.87
C ALA A 135 -6.17 -14.18 -7.16
N LEU A 136 -6.90 -14.92 -6.32
CA LEU A 136 -8.09 -14.43 -5.64
C LEU A 136 -7.74 -13.25 -4.71
N THR A 137 -8.43 -12.13 -4.90
CA THR A 137 -8.23 -10.94 -4.06
C THR A 137 -9.57 -10.27 -3.73
N PRO A 138 -9.79 -9.87 -2.47
CA PRO A 138 -10.96 -9.10 -2.08
C PRO A 138 -10.82 -7.60 -2.42
N LEU A 139 -9.73 -7.17 -3.05
CA LEU A 139 -9.49 -5.77 -3.44
C LEU A 139 -10.13 -5.42 -4.79
N ILE A 140 -11.32 -5.94 -5.09
CA ILE A 140 -12.07 -5.61 -6.30
C ILE A 140 -13.10 -4.52 -6.00
N TRP A 141 -13.19 -3.47 -6.82
CA TRP A 141 -14.14 -2.36 -6.56
C TRP A 141 -15.01 -1.98 -7.77
N SER A 142 -14.82 -2.61 -8.93
CA SER A 142 -15.59 -2.29 -10.15
C SER A 142 -17.09 -2.51 -10.01
N HIS A 143 -17.52 -3.33 -9.05
CA HIS A 143 -18.93 -3.61 -8.76
C HIS A 143 -19.54 -2.65 -7.71
N VAL A 144 -18.72 -1.80 -7.08
CA VAL A 144 -19.16 -0.83 -6.08
C VAL A 144 -19.54 0.46 -6.80
N ASN A 145 -20.67 1.07 -6.43
CA ASN A 145 -21.04 2.40 -6.89
C ASN A 145 -20.86 3.38 -5.71
N PRO A 146 -19.91 4.34 -5.77
CA PRO A 146 -19.69 5.29 -4.70
C PRO A 146 -20.65 6.48 -4.79
N TYR A 147 -21.40 6.59 -5.90
CA TYR A 147 -22.31 7.69 -6.18
C TYR A 147 -23.76 7.27 -5.98
N GLY A 148 -24.58 8.22 -5.54
CA GLY A 148 -26.02 8.07 -5.43
C GLY A 148 -26.52 8.29 -4.01
N THR A 149 -27.80 8.04 -3.82
CA THR A 149 -28.48 8.16 -2.53
C THR A 149 -28.86 6.78 -2.04
N PHE A 150 -28.27 6.37 -0.92
CA PHE A 150 -28.59 5.10 -0.27
C PHE A 150 -29.56 5.38 0.87
N ARG A 151 -30.77 4.82 0.78
CA ARG A 151 -31.70 4.79 1.91
C ARG A 151 -31.35 3.58 2.75
N LEU A 152 -30.77 3.82 3.92
CA LEU A 152 -30.35 2.77 4.83
C LEU A 152 -31.39 2.62 5.94
N ASN A 153 -31.86 1.40 6.14
CA ASN A 153 -32.61 1.03 7.33
C ASN A 153 -31.62 0.48 8.36
N LEU A 154 -31.38 1.20 9.45
CA LEU A 154 -30.40 0.80 10.48
C LEU A 154 -30.93 -0.32 11.40
N ASP A 155 -32.24 -0.56 11.39
CA ASP A 155 -32.88 -1.63 12.15
C ASP A 155 -32.83 -2.98 11.40
N GLU A 156 -32.53 -2.95 10.11
CA GLU A 156 -32.43 -4.14 9.27
C GLU A 156 -30.98 -4.58 9.13
N ARG A 157 -30.72 -5.88 9.31
CA ARG A 157 -29.39 -6.47 9.09
C ARG A 157 -29.29 -7.00 7.67
N LEU A 158 -28.11 -6.86 7.07
CA LEU A 158 -27.82 -7.49 5.80
C LEU A 158 -27.97 -9.02 5.95
N PRO A 159 -28.63 -9.71 4.99
CA PRO A 159 -28.78 -11.16 5.01
C PRO A 159 -27.45 -11.81 4.60
N ILE A 160 -26.48 -11.79 5.51
CA ILE A 160 -25.17 -12.42 5.33
C ILE A 160 -25.30 -13.88 5.79
N GLN A 161 -24.91 -14.83 4.94
CA GLN A 161 -24.79 -16.22 5.36
C GLN A 161 -23.69 -16.30 6.43
N THR A 162 -24.07 -16.62 7.66
CA THR A 162 -23.10 -16.83 8.74
C THR A 162 -22.27 -18.06 8.39
N ALA A 163 -20.94 -17.93 8.40
CA ALA A 163 -20.06 -19.08 8.26
C ALA A 163 -20.43 -20.13 9.32
N ALA A 164 -20.69 -21.36 8.89
CA ALA A 164 -20.98 -22.50 9.75
C ALA A 164 -19.75 -22.93 10.57
#